data_AF-A0A7X3CPI7-F1
#
_entry.id   AF-A0A7X3CPI7-F1
#
_cell.length_a   1.000
_cell.length_b   1.000
_cell.length_c   1.000
_cell.angle_alpha   90.00
_cell.angle_beta   90.00
_cell.angle_gamma   90.00
#
_symmetry.space_group_name_H-M   'P 1'
#
loop_
_entity.id
_entity.type
_entity.pdbx_description
1 polymer ?
#
loop_
_entity_poly.entity_id
_entity_poly.type
_entity_poly.pdbx_seq_one_letter_code
_entity_poly.pdbx_strand_id
1 'polypeptide(L)'
;MGILSGNPKDEPMHYGEIFSVWQASMMAKGTVSCYQAFLNHAGDEDLKKILEALIEQAKLEIKECDTLLTDNGIAPAPVLPERPPAKLEDIPAGARFTDPEIAAKIAAENALGLAACSSVMGQSIREDVGALFAKYHLTKAALGLRILQMNKDKGWLIPPPLQVKRPVEE
;
A
#
# COMPACT_ATOMS: atom_id res chain seq x y z
N MET A 1 7.52 29.96 24.72
CA MET A 1 8.20 29.40 23.54
C MET A 1 8.16 27.90 23.67
N GLY A 2 7.57 27.20 22.68
CA GLY A 2 7.61 25.73 22.64
C GLY A 2 8.98 25.24 22.15
N ILE A 3 9.22 23.94 22.27
CA ILE A 3 10.31 23.27 21.54
C ILE A 3 9.83 22.95 20.12
N LEU A 4 10.75 22.85 19.14
CA LEU A 4 10.41 22.46 17.76
C LEU A 4 9.32 23.35 17.13
N SER A 5 9.44 24.67 17.27
CA SER A 5 8.46 25.63 16.77
C SER A 5 8.88 26.31 15.47
N GLY A 6 9.87 25.75 14.77
CA GLY A 6 10.45 26.29 13.55
C GLY A 6 9.72 25.79 12.30
N ASN A 7 10.42 25.78 11.17
CA ASN A 7 9.98 25.03 10.00
C ASN A 7 10.32 23.54 10.24
N PRO A 8 9.33 22.63 10.23
CA PRO A 8 9.55 21.21 10.57
C PRO A 8 10.59 20.51 9.70
N LYS A 9 10.76 20.98 8.46
CA LYS A 9 11.73 20.41 7.51
C LYS A 9 13.19 20.66 7.89
N ASP A 10 13.44 21.69 8.70
CA ASP A 10 14.77 22.04 9.18
C ASP A 10 15.13 21.29 10.47
N GLU A 11 14.17 20.53 11.03
CA GLU A 11 14.34 19.75 12.25
C GLU A 11 14.84 18.34 11.93
N PRO A 12 15.67 17.75 12.81
CA PRO A 12 16.18 16.40 12.58
C PRO A 12 15.04 15.38 12.71
N MET A 13 15.01 14.42 11.79
CA MET A 13 14.17 13.23 11.97
C MET A 13 14.65 12.41 13.16
N HIS A 14 13.75 11.93 14.01
CA HIS A 14 14.13 10.94 15.02
C HIS A 14 14.29 9.54 14.39
N TYR A 15 14.96 8.63 15.09
CA TYR A 15 15.27 7.28 14.56
C TYR A 15 14.03 6.47 14.13
N GLY A 16 12.88 6.70 14.77
CA GLY A 16 11.62 6.06 14.40
C GLY A 16 11.09 6.55 13.06
N GLU A 17 11.07 7.87 12.83
CA GLU A 17 10.74 8.46 11.52
C GLU A 17 11.69 7.98 10.43
N ILE A 18 13.00 7.97 10.70
CA ILE A 18 14.02 7.50 9.75
C ILE A 18 13.73 6.06 9.33
N PHE A 19 13.57 5.16 10.30
CA PHE A 19 13.29 3.76 10.03
C PHE A 19 11.96 3.56 9.30
N SER A 20 10.91 4.28 9.71
CA SER A 20 9.59 4.15 9.11
C SER A 20 9.51 4.66 7.68
N VAL A 21 10.15 5.80 7.36
CA VAL A 21 10.23 6.32 5.99
C VAL A 21 11.06 5.39 5.11
N TRP A 22 12.20 4.90 5.63
CA TRP A 22 13.02 3.90 4.94
C TRP A 22 12.24 2.61 4.67
N GLN A 23 11.50 2.12 5.67
CA GLN A 23 10.68 0.92 5.54
C GLN A 23 9.53 1.14 4.55
N ALA A 24 8.87 2.29 4.56
CA ALA A 24 7.81 2.63 3.62
C ALA A 24 8.33 2.64 2.17
N SER A 25 9.49 3.26 1.93
CA SER A 25 10.17 3.23 0.64
C SER A 25 10.49 1.80 0.19
N MET A 26 11.07 0.98 1.08
CA MET A 26 11.41 -0.41 0.81
C MET A 26 10.17 -1.23 0.45
N MET A 27 9.10 -1.12 1.24
CA MET A 27 7.84 -1.82 1.01
C MET A 27 7.19 -1.37 -0.30
N ALA A 28 7.20 -0.07 -0.62
CA ALA A 28 6.64 0.44 -1.87
C ALA A 28 7.40 -0.10 -3.11
N LYS A 29 8.73 -0.24 -3.05
CA LYS A 29 9.54 -0.92 -4.09
C LYS A 29 9.14 -2.38 -4.25
N GLY A 30 8.95 -3.09 -3.13
CA GLY A 30 8.42 -4.45 -3.11
C GLY A 30 7.04 -4.54 -3.76
N THR A 31 6.13 -3.63 -3.41
CA THR A 31 4.78 -3.54 -3.98
C THR A 31 4.82 -3.36 -5.49
N VAL A 32 5.62 -2.43 -6.03
CA VAL A 32 5.75 -2.25 -7.49
C VAL A 32 6.20 -3.56 -8.15
N SER A 33 7.24 -4.20 -7.64
CA SER A 33 7.75 -5.47 -8.21
C SER A 33 6.71 -6.60 -8.14
N CYS A 34 6.04 -6.78 -7.00
CA CYS A 34 5.04 -7.82 -6.83
C CYS A 34 3.80 -7.57 -7.66
N TYR A 35 3.32 -6.33 -7.74
CA TYR A 35 2.07 -6.00 -8.43
C TYR A 35 2.26 -5.97 -9.94
N GLN A 36 3.45 -5.66 -10.45
CA GLN A 36 3.79 -5.93 -11.85
C GLN A 36 3.73 -7.42 -12.18
N ALA A 37 4.15 -8.30 -11.26
CA ALA A 37 3.95 -9.74 -11.44
C ALA A 37 2.45 -10.07 -11.44
N PHE A 38 1.68 -9.57 -10.48
CA PHE A 38 0.23 -9.81 -10.45
C PHE A 38 -0.48 -9.30 -11.70
N LEU A 39 -0.05 -8.19 -12.32
CA LEU A 39 -0.59 -7.72 -13.59
C LEU A 39 -0.42 -8.75 -14.72
N ASN A 40 0.73 -9.42 -14.78
CA ASN A 40 0.97 -10.50 -15.75
C ASN A 40 0.08 -11.73 -15.48
N HIS A 41 -0.30 -11.96 -14.22
CA HIS A 41 -1.10 -13.12 -13.80
C HIS A 41 -2.62 -12.87 -13.80
N ALA A 42 -3.04 -11.61 -13.78
CA ALA A 42 -4.44 -11.22 -13.72
C ALA A 42 -5.15 -11.43 -15.06
N GLY A 43 -6.30 -12.11 -15.02
CA GLY A 43 -7.21 -12.24 -16.16
C GLY A 43 -8.28 -11.14 -16.20
N ASP A 44 -8.81 -10.77 -15.03
CA ASP A 44 -9.87 -9.77 -14.90
C ASP A 44 -9.39 -8.32 -15.11
N GLU A 45 -10.12 -7.57 -15.93
CA GLU A 45 -9.77 -6.19 -16.30
C GLU A 45 -10.00 -5.18 -15.17
N ASP A 46 -10.94 -5.42 -14.26
CA ASP A 46 -11.17 -4.51 -13.14
C ASP A 46 -10.10 -4.69 -12.05
N LEU A 47 -9.65 -5.93 -11.86
CA LEU A 47 -8.48 -6.24 -11.03
C LEU A 47 -7.21 -5.56 -11.56
N LYS A 48 -6.96 -5.63 -12.88
CA LYS A 48 -5.82 -4.93 -13.50
C LYS A 48 -5.83 -3.43 -13.25
N LYS A 49 -6.98 -2.76 -13.43
CA LYS A 49 -7.11 -1.32 -13.16
C LYS A 49 -6.81 -0.96 -11.69
N ILE A 50 -7.18 -1.83 -10.76
CA ILE A 50 -6.87 -1.64 -9.33
C ILE A 50 -5.37 -1.85 -9.07
N LEU A 51 -4.76 -2.87 -9.65
CA LEU A 51 -3.31 -3.10 -9.57
C LEU A 51 -2.51 -1.93 -10.13
N GLU A 52 -2.90 -1.38 -11.28
CA GLU A 52 -2.29 -0.18 -11.86
C GLU A 52 -2.37 1.01 -10.91
N ALA A 53 -3.56 1.27 -10.33
CA ALA A 53 -3.73 2.36 -9.37
C ALA A 53 -2.86 2.18 -8.12
N LEU A 54 -2.70 0.94 -7.63
CA LEU A 54 -1.84 0.62 -6.51
C LEU A 54 -0.35 0.79 -6.86
N ILE A 55 0.06 0.40 -8.07
CA ILE A 55 1.43 0.59 -8.57
C ILE A 55 1.77 2.08 -8.68
N GLU A 56 0.87 2.90 -9.23
CA GLU A 56 1.09 4.34 -9.32
C GLU A 56 1.18 5.00 -7.94
N GLN A 57 0.33 4.59 -6.99
CA GLN A 57 0.44 5.04 -5.61
C GLN A 57 1.78 4.62 -4.97
N ALA A 58 2.24 3.38 -5.21
CA ALA A 58 3.53 2.91 -4.71
C ALA A 58 4.70 3.68 -5.33
N LYS A 59 4.68 3.99 -6.64
CA LYS A 59 5.70 4.83 -7.30
C LYS A 59 5.77 6.24 -6.69
N LEU A 60 4.62 6.83 -6.37
CA LEU A 60 4.56 8.11 -5.67
C LEU A 60 5.20 8.02 -4.28
N GLU A 61 4.85 6.99 -3.50
CA GLU A 61 5.42 6.72 -2.18
C GLU A 61 6.95 6.56 -2.25
N ILE A 62 7.46 5.81 -3.23
CA ILE A 62 8.90 5.66 -3.48
C ILE A 62 9.56 7.01 -3.70
N LYS A 63 9.03 7.81 -4.64
CA LYS A 63 9.61 9.10 -5.00
C LYS A 63 9.70 10.03 -3.80
N GLU A 64 8.59 10.21 -3.08
CA GLU A 64 8.51 11.14 -1.96
C GLU A 64 9.33 10.67 -0.75
N CYS A 65 9.30 9.37 -0.42
CA CYS A 65 10.11 8.83 0.68
C CYS A 65 11.61 8.85 0.35
N ASP A 66 12.01 8.51 -0.87
CA ASP A 66 13.42 8.50 -1.26
C ASP A 66 14.01 9.92 -1.29
N THR A 67 13.23 10.90 -1.76
CA THR A 67 13.61 12.31 -1.66
C THR A 67 13.77 12.71 -0.20
N LEU A 68 12.80 12.41 0.67
CA LEU A 68 12.89 12.74 2.10
C LEU A 68 14.13 12.11 2.76
N LEU A 69 14.43 10.85 2.47
CA LEU A 69 15.63 10.18 3.00
C LEU A 69 16.91 10.82 2.49
N THR A 70 16.99 11.07 1.18
CA THR A 70 18.19 11.62 0.53
C THR A 70 18.48 13.05 0.99
N ASP A 71 17.44 13.88 1.13
CA ASP A 71 17.55 15.27 1.62
C ASP A 71 18.07 15.30 3.08
N ASN A 72 17.86 14.24 3.84
CA ASN A 72 18.36 14.06 5.21
C ASN A 72 19.65 13.22 5.28
N GLY A 73 20.32 12.97 4.14
CA GLY A 73 21.60 12.25 4.07
C GLY A 73 21.50 10.74 4.35
N ILE A 74 20.30 10.16 4.27
CA ILE A 74 20.03 8.75 4.53
C ILE A 74 19.84 8.03 3.19
N ALA A 75 20.55 6.93 3.00
CA ALA A 75 20.41 6.12 1.80
C ALA A 75 19.06 5.35 1.81
N PRO A 76 18.23 5.47 0.75
CA PRO A 76 17.03 4.66 0.63
C PRO A 76 17.39 3.20 0.29
N ALA A 77 16.42 2.30 0.44
CA ALA A 77 16.57 0.91 -0.02
C ALA A 77 16.81 0.85 -1.56
N PRO A 78 17.57 -0.13 -2.07
CA PRO A 78 17.81 -0.25 -3.50
C PRO A 78 16.51 -0.54 -4.27
N VAL A 79 16.39 0.02 -5.48
CA VAL A 79 15.25 -0.23 -6.37
C VAL A 79 15.32 -1.67 -6.90
N LEU A 80 14.16 -2.32 -7.00
CA LEU A 80 14.03 -3.64 -7.62
C LEU A 80 13.87 -3.49 -9.14
N PRO A 81 14.37 -4.45 -9.94
CA PRO A 81 14.21 -4.41 -11.39
C PRO A 81 12.73 -4.48 -11.79
N GLU A 82 12.37 -3.75 -12.85
CA GLU A 82 11.05 -3.87 -13.45
C GLU A 82 10.82 -5.28 -14.02
N ARG A 83 9.60 -5.77 -13.89
CA ARG A 83 9.24 -7.07 -14.47
C ARG A 83 8.80 -6.89 -15.92
N PRO A 84 9.34 -7.71 -16.85
CA PRO A 84 8.88 -7.68 -18.23
C PRO A 84 7.42 -8.16 -18.33
N PRO A 85 6.65 -7.67 -19.32
CA PRO A 85 5.32 -8.16 -19.58
C PRO A 85 5.37 -9.64 -19.98
N ALA A 86 4.42 -10.43 -19.49
CA ALA A 86 4.25 -11.83 -19.87
C ALA A 86 2.80 -12.07 -20.32
N LYS A 87 2.62 -12.97 -21.28
CA LYS A 87 1.27 -13.38 -21.68
C LYS A 87 0.71 -14.36 -20.67
N LEU A 88 -0.56 -14.21 -20.35
CA LEU A 88 -1.25 -14.98 -19.34
C LEU A 88 -1.29 -16.49 -19.68
N GLU A 89 -1.46 -16.81 -20.96
CA GLU A 89 -1.49 -18.16 -21.52
C GLU A 89 -0.14 -18.88 -21.47
N ASP A 90 0.97 -18.14 -21.37
CA ASP A 90 2.32 -18.69 -21.29
C ASP A 90 2.70 -19.07 -19.84
N ILE A 91 1.90 -18.70 -18.84
CA ILE A 91 2.16 -18.98 -17.42
C ILE A 91 1.64 -20.40 -17.09
N PRO A 92 2.51 -21.34 -16.66
CA PRO A 92 2.08 -22.67 -16.28
C PRO A 92 1.00 -22.62 -15.19
N ALA A 93 -0.05 -23.43 -15.32
CA ALA A 93 -1.21 -23.39 -14.42
C ALA A 93 -0.84 -23.54 -12.93
N GLY A 94 0.14 -24.40 -12.60
CA GLY A 94 0.61 -24.59 -11.22
C GLY A 94 1.47 -23.43 -10.67
N ALA A 95 1.93 -22.51 -11.52
CA ALA A 95 2.66 -21.31 -11.13
C ALA A 95 1.79 -20.04 -11.17
N ARG A 96 0.56 -20.14 -11.68
CA ARG A 96 -0.33 -19.00 -11.88
C ARG A 96 -1.10 -18.66 -10.60
N PHE A 97 -0.86 -17.47 -10.06
CA PHE A 97 -1.80 -16.82 -9.14
C PHE A 97 -3.13 -16.52 -9.85
N THR A 98 -4.23 -16.88 -9.20
CA THR A 98 -5.59 -16.63 -9.70
C THR A 98 -6.10 -15.27 -9.27
N ASP A 99 -7.08 -14.73 -10.01
CA ASP A 99 -7.65 -13.41 -9.72
C ASP A 99 -8.19 -13.28 -8.27
N PRO A 100 -8.91 -14.27 -7.70
CA PRO A 100 -9.35 -14.22 -6.30
C PRO A 100 -8.18 -14.20 -5.30
N GLU A 101 -7.11 -14.95 -5.55
CA GLU A 101 -5.92 -14.98 -4.68
C GLU A 101 -5.19 -13.63 -4.70
N ILE A 102 -5.03 -13.06 -5.89
CA ILE A 102 -4.44 -11.72 -6.07
C ILE A 102 -5.32 -10.68 -5.36
N ALA A 103 -6.63 -10.72 -5.58
CA ALA A 103 -7.57 -9.76 -4.98
C ALA A 103 -7.56 -9.82 -3.44
N ALA A 104 -7.49 -11.03 -2.86
CA ALA A 104 -7.35 -11.21 -1.42
C ALA A 104 -6.00 -10.68 -0.92
N LYS A 105 -4.92 -10.95 -1.65
CA LYS A 105 -3.57 -10.51 -1.30
C LYS A 105 -3.44 -8.99 -1.28
N ILE A 106 -3.90 -8.29 -2.32
CA ILE A 106 -3.85 -6.83 -2.37
C ILE A 106 -4.77 -6.18 -1.32
N ALA A 107 -5.89 -6.82 -0.95
CA ALA A 107 -6.74 -6.35 0.13
C ALA A 107 -6.01 -6.42 1.48
N ALA A 108 -5.36 -7.54 1.77
CA ALA A 108 -4.59 -7.74 2.99
C ALA A 108 -3.40 -6.77 3.08
N GLU A 109 -2.63 -6.61 2.00
CA GLU A 109 -1.48 -5.68 1.99
C GLU A 109 -1.90 -4.22 2.10
N ASN A 110 -3.01 -3.82 1.44
CA ASN A 110 -3.54 -2.46 1.59
C ASN A 110 -4.00 -2.18 3.03
N ALA A 111 -4.63 -3.16 3.70
CA ALA A 111 -5.01 -3.05 5.11
C ALA A 111 -3.79 -2.90 6.03
N LEU A 112 -2.71 -3.67 5.78
CA LEU A 112 -1.45 -3.51 6.51
C LEU A 112 -0.84 -2.11 6.28
N GLY A 113 -0.88 -1.61 5.03
CA GLY A 113 -0.42 -0.27 4.69
C GLY A 113 -1.19 0.84 5.41
N LEU A 114 -2.51 0.69 5.58
CA LEU A 114 -3.33 1.62 6.37
C LEU A 114 -2.86 1.69 7.82
N ALA A 115 -2.77 0.54 8.48
CA ALA A 115 -2.32 0.46 9.87
C ALA A 115 -0.91 1.05 10.04
N ALA A 116 0.01 0.74 9.12
CA ALA A 116 1.36 1.29 9.13
C ALA A 116 1.35 2.83 9.00
N CYS A 117 0.55 3.40 8.10
CA CYS A 117 0.45 4.85 7.97
C CYS A 117 -0.05 5.50 9.27
N SER A 118 -1.08 4.92 9.91
CA SER A 118 -1.57 5.43 11.20
C SER A 118 -0.50 5.38 12.29
N SER A 119 0.27 4.30 12.37
CA SER A 119 1.38 4.18 13.33
C SER A 119 2.44 5.24 13.09
N VAL A 120 2.85 5.48 11.84
CA VAL A 120 3.85 6.50 11.50
C VAL A 120 3.33 7.89 11.83
N MET A 121 2.07 8.21 11.50
CA MET A 121 1.45 9.48 11.88
C MET A 121 1.50 9.72 13.39
N GLY A 122 1.16 8.70 14.19
CA GLY A 122 1.09 8.83 15.65
C GLY A 122 2.44 8.95 16.36
N GLN A 123 3.53 8.46 15.75
CA GLN A 123 4.87 8.55 16.32
C GLN A 123 5.69 9.73 15.77
N SER A 124 5.26 10.35 14.67
CA SER A 124 6.02 11.46 14.05
C SER A 124 5.98 12.70 14.92
N ILE A 125 7.12 13.36 15.06
CA ILE A 125 7.24 14.68 15.69
C ILE A 125 7.39 15.77 14.63
N ARG A 126 7.96 15.45 13.46
CA ARG A 126 7.98 16.33 12.30
C ARG A 126 6.64 16.32 11.61
N GLU A 127 5.98 17.48 11.56
CA GLU A 127 4.64 17.59 11.00
C GLU A 127 4.59 17.26 9.50
N ASP A 128 5.67 17.50 8.75
CA ASP A 128 5.73 17.16 7.33
C ASP A 128 5.74 15.64 7.09
N VAL A 129 6.39 14.86 7.97
CA VAL A 129 6.34 13.38 7.92
C VAL A 129 4.95 12.88 8.29
N GLY A 130 4.36 13.39 9.37
CA GLY A 130 3.00 13.04 9.76
C GLY A 130 1.98 13.35 8.66
N ALA A 131 2.09 14.52 8.03
CA ALA A 131 1.23 14.92 6.91
C ALA A 131 1.41 14.02 5.67
N LEU A 132 2.65 13.61 5.37
CA LEU A 132 2.95 12.71 4.26
C LEU A 132 2.24 11.35 4.42
N PHE A 133 2.33 10.75 5.60
CA PHE A 133 1.66 9.47 5.87
C PHE A 133 0.14 9.61 6.02
N ALA A 134 -0.37 10.77 6.44
CA ALA A 134 -1.81 11.06 6.40
C ALA A 134 -2.35 11.07 4.96
N LYS A 135 -1.61 11.68 4.01
CA LYS A 135 -1.95 11.64 2.58
C LYS A 135 -2.00 10.21 2.06
N TYR A 136 -1.00 9.38 2.37
CA TYR A 136 -0.97 7.97 1.95
C TYR A 136 -2.11 7.16 2.56
N HIS A 137 -2.41 7.38 3.85
CA HIS A 137 -3.53 6.74 4.52
C HIS A 137 -4.85 7.02 3.80
N LEU A 138 -5.12 8.28 3.44
CA LEU A 138 -6.35 8.65 2.73
C LEU A 138 -6.46 7.96 1.36
N THR A 139 -5.38 7.95 0.58
CA THR A 139 -5.39 7.26 -0.73
C THR A 139 -5.59 5.75 -0.57
N LYS A 140 -4.87 5.11 0.37
CA LYS A 140 -5.03 3.68 0.65
C LYS A 140 -6.43 3.33 1.17
N ALA A 141 -7.09 4.23 1.90
CA ALA A 141 -8.46 4.02 2.35
C ALA A 141 -9.44 4.01 1.16
N ALA A 142 -9.29 4.95 0.23
CA ALA A 142 -10.08 4.98 -1.00
C ALA A 142 -9.84 3.74 -1.88
N LEU A 143 -8.58 3.32 -2.03
CA LEU A 143 -8.23 2.08 -2.75
C LEU A 143 -8.80 0.83 -2.05
N GLY A 144 -8.76 0.79 -0.73
CA GLY A 144 -9.35 -0.30 0.07
C GLY A 144 -10.85 -0.47 -0.17
N LEU A 145 -11.59 0.65 -0.26
CA LEU A 145 -13.01 0.61 -0.61
C LEU A 145 -13.24 0.05 -2.02
N ARG A 146 -12.44 0.47 -3.00
CA ARG A 146 -12.52 -0.04 -4.39
C ARG A 146 -12.22 -1.53 -4.46
N ILE A 147 -11.20 -2.00 -3.72
CA ILE A 147 -10.86 -3.43 -3.60
C ILE A 147 -12.04 -4.21 -3.00
N LEU A 148 -12.68 -3.70 -1.95
CA LEU A 148 -13.84 -4.34 -1.33
C LEU A 148 -15.03 -4.42 -2.29
N GLN A 149 -15.32 -3.35 -3.04
CA GLN A 149 -16.39 -3.32 -4.03
C GLN A 149 -16.15 -4.35 -5.13
N MET A 150 -14.95 -4.37 -5.72
CA MET A 150 -14.56 -5.38 -6.72
C MET A 150 -14.72 -6.80 -6.18
N ASN A 151 -14.23 -7.09 -4.97
CA ASN A 151 -14.36 -8.43 -4.39
C ASN A 151 -15.82 -8.86 -4.18
N LYS A 152 -16.73 -7.92 -3.87
CA LYS A 152 -18.16 -8.20 -3.78
C LYS A 152 -18.77 -8.44 -5.16
N ASP A 153 -18.49 -7.56 -6.11
CA ASP A 153 -19.07 -7.61 -7.46
C ASP A 153 -18.66 -8.87 -8.23
N LYS A 154 -17.42 -9.34 -8.02
CA LYS A 154 -16.88 -10.55 -8.67
C LYS A 154 -17.17 -11.84 -7.89
N GLY A 155 -17.76 -11.74 -6.69
CA GLY A 155 -18.01 -12.90 -5.82
C GLY A 155 -16.74 -13.54 -5.24
N TRP A 156 -15.65 -12.78 -5.14
CA TRP A 156 -14.37 -13.26 -4.58
C TRP A 156 -14.27 -13.04 -3.06
N LEU A 157 -15.14 -12.20 -2.50
CA LEU A 157 -15.21 -12.01 -1.05
C LEU A 157 -15.70 -13.30 -0.37
N ILE A 158 -14.84 -13.91 0.44
CA ILE A 158 -15.24 -14.99 1.34
C ILE A 158 -15.95 -14.35 2.55
N PRO A 159 -17.26 -14.57 2.75
CA PRO A 159 -17.98 -13.94 3.84
C PRO A 159 -17.50 -14.51 5.17
N PRO A 160 -17.14 -13.67 6.15
CA PRO A 160 -16.94 -14.13 7.51
C PRO A 160 -18.28 -14.58 8.12
N PRO A 161 -18.28 -15.25 9.29
CA PRO A 161 -19.51 -15.52 10.03
C PRO A 161 -20.35 -14.25 10.19
N LEU A 162 -21.61 -14.31 9.78
CA LEU A 162 -22.53 -13.17 9.79
C LEU A 162 -23.45 -13.25 11.00
N GLN A 163 -23.62 -12.12 11.70
CA GLN A 163 -24.59 -12.01 12.79
C GLN A 163 -26.00 -12.11 12.21
N VAL A 164 -26.74 -13.17 12.58
CA VAL A 164 -28.13 -13.36 12.19
C VAL A 164 -29.02 -12.47 13.06
N LYS A 165 -29.77 -11.56 12.45
CA LYS A 165 -30.87 -10.88 13.14
C LYS A 165 -32.01 -11.88 13.32
N ARG A 166 -32.22 -12.36 14.55
CA ARG A 166 -33.41 -13.16 14.88
C ARG A 166 -34.60 -12.22 15.08
N PRO A 167 -35.82 -12.62 14.69
CA PRO A 167 -37.03 -11.91 15.09
C PRO A 167 -37.06 -11.79 16.62
N VAL A 168 -37.46 -10.64 17.13
CA VAL A 168 -37.82 -10.51 18.55
C VAL A 168 -39.18 -11.19 18.68
N GLU A 169 -39.29 -12.22 19.53
CA GLU A 169 -40.60 -12.77 19.91
C GLU A 169 -41.34 -11.68 20.69
N GLU A 170 -42.49 -11.24 20.16
CA GLU A 170 -43.43 -10.33 20.83
C GLU A 170 -44.21 -11.03 21.94
#